data_AF-A0A933ZWY5-F1
#
_entry.id   AF-A0A933ZWY5-F1
#
_cell.length_a   1.000
_cell.length_b   1.000
_cell.length_c   1.000
_cell.angle_alpha   90.00
_cell.angle_beta   90.00
_cell.angle_gamma   90.00
#
_symmetry.space_group_name_H-M   'P 1'
#
loop_
_entity.id
_entity.type
_entity.pdbx_description
1 polymer ?
#
loop_
_entity_poly.entity_id
_entity_poly.type
_entity_poly.pdbx_seq_one_letter_code
_entity_poly.pdbx_strand_id
1 'polypeptide(L)'
;MIVPLGQDAIAAMVALQQAFPTKPLVLIGAAALGCHIAMKWRRTEDLDLVVALSIEDATRTLHSLTGWSQNKRKEHEWRSPQGILIDLLPVSDQALASVSPLSGRAAGIR
;
A
#
# COMPACT_ATOMS: atom_id res chain seq x y z
N MET A 1 0.67 15.26 10.78
CA MET A 1 -0.07 15.00 9.54
C MET A 1 -0.84 13.71 9.78
N ILE A 2 -2.16 13.81 9.97
CA ILE A 2 -3.01 12.65 10.23
C ILE A 2 -3.43 12.12 8.86
N VAL A 3 -2.85 10.99 8.46
CA VAL A 3 -3.34 10.29 7.26
C VAL A 3 -4.74 9.78 7.59
N PRO A 4 -5.77 9.99 6.74
CA PRO A 4 -7.12 9.52 7.00
C PRO A 4 -7.26 8.01 6.72
N LEU A 5 -6.29 7.20 7.14
CA LEU A 5 -6.36 5.75 7.09
C LEU A 5 -7.04 5.24 8.37
N GLY A 6 -8.04 4.38 8.19
CA GLY A 6 -8.65 3.68 9.32
C GLY A 6 -7.65 2.74 10.01
N GLN A 7 -7.95 2.36 11.25
CA GLN A 7 -7.09 1.46 12.03
C GLN A 7 -6.82 0.13 11.31
N ASP A 8 -7.82 -0.40 10.60
CA ASP A 8 -7.71 -1.65 9.85
C ASP A 8 -6.76 -1.52 8.65
N ALA A 9 -6.75 -0.36 7.99
CA ALA A 9 -5.82 -0.08 6.90
C ALA A 9 -4.37 0.01 7.41
N ILE A 10 -4.18 0.64 8.58
CA ILE A 10 -2.87 0.67 9.26
C ILE A 10 -2.42 -0.74 9.63
N ALA A 11 -3.31 -1.56 10.20
CA ALA A 11 -3.00 -2.94 10.56
C ALA A 11 -2.58 -3.78 9.34
N ALA A 12 -3.27 -3.62 8.20
CA ALA A 12 -2.90 -4.27 6.95
C ALA A 12 -1.50 -3.83 6.47
N MET A 13 -1.19 -2.52 6.50
CA MET A 13 0.14 -2.02 6.12
C MET A 13 1.25 -2.54 7.03
N VAL A 14 1.02 -2.63 8.34
CA VAL A 14 1.97 -3.19 9.30
C VAL A 14 2.23 -4.67 9.02
N ALA A 15 1.19 -5.45 8.76
CA ALA A 15 1.33 -6.86 8.41
C ALA A 15 2.14 -7.05 7.10
N LEU A 16 1.92 -6.20 6.10
CA LEU A 16 2.70 -6.21 4.86
C LEU A 16 4.17 -5.83 5.09
N GLN A 17 4.44 -4.81 5.92
CA GLN A 17 5.81 -4.43 6.26
C GLN A 17 6.55 -5.55 7.01
N GLN A 18 5.86 -6.29 7.88
CA GLN A 18 6.41 -7.45 8.57
C GLN A 18 6.66 -8.63 7.63
N ALA A 19 5.76 -8.85 6.66
CA ALA A 19 5.92 -9.88 5.64
C ALA A 19 7.07 -9.58 4.66
N PHE A 20 7.37 -8.29 4.46
CA PHE A 20 8.37 -7.79 3.52
C PHE A 20 9.43 -6.92 4.23
N PRO A 21 10.17 -7.45 5.22
CA PRO A 21 10.93 -6.65 6.17
C PRO A 21 12.11 -5.88 5.55
N THR A 22 12.66 -6.38 4.44
CA THR A 22 13.79 -5.78 3.73
C THR A 22 13.39 -5.08 2.44
N LYS A 23 12.08 -5.04 2.15
CA LYS A 23 11.56 -4.59 0.86
C LYS A 23 10.75 -3.32 1.04
N PRO A 24 11.06 -2.26 0.28
CA PRO A 24 10.32 -1.02 0.34
C PRO A 24 8.87 -1.23 -0.12
N LEU A 25 7.94 -0.77 0.73
CA LEU A 25 6.50 -0.71 0.45
C LEU A 25 6.13 0.77 0.23
N VAL A 26 5.49 1.08 -0.88
CA VAL A 26 5.11 2.45 -1.23
C VAL A 26 3.60 2.54 -1.38
N LEU A 27 3.00 3.44 -0.61
CA LEU A 27 1.59 3.81 -0.76
C LEU A 27 1.42 4.69 -2.00
N ILE A 28 0.48 4.34 -2.85
CA ILE A 28 0.11 5.11 -4.05
C ILE A 28 -1.39 5.43 -4.02
N GLY A 29 -1.92 5.93 -5.14
CA GLY A 29 -3.35 6.13 -5.31
C GLY A 29 -3.94 7.22 -4.39
N ALA A 30 -5.24 7.08 -4.12
CA ALA A 30 -5.99 8.08 -3.36
C ALA A 30 -5.55 8.16 -1.90
N ALA A 31 -5.17 7.03 -1.30
CA ALA A 31 -4.64 6.98 0.06
C ALA A 31 -3.33 7.78 0.20
N ALA A 32 -2.41 7.64 -0.77
CA ALA A 32 -1.19 8.45 -0.80
C ALA A 32 -1.49 9.94 -0.98
N LEU A 33 -2.43 10.29 -1.86
CA LEU A 33 -2.84 11.68 -2.06
C LEU A 33 -3.43 12.29 -0.78
N GLY A 34 -4.17 11.50 0.00
CA GLY A 34 -4.70 11.87 1.32
C GLY A 34 -3.63 12.15 2.38
N CYS A 35 -2.40 11.66 2.19
CA CYS A 35 -1.25 12.07 3.01
C CYS A 35 -0.85 13.52 2.73
N HIS A 36 -0.99 13.99 1.49
CA HIS A 36 -0.48 15.30 1.05
C HIS A 36 -1.53 16.41 1.07
N ILE A 37 -2.81 16.07 0.89
CA ILE A 37 -3.91 17.04 0.88
C ILE A 37 -5.06 16.60 1.78
N ALA A 38 -5.77 17.56 2.35
CA ALA A 38 -6.94 17.28 3.17
C ALA A 38 -8.14 16.84 2.30
N MET A 39 -8.30 15.53 2.11
CA MET A 39 -9.37 14.93 1.31
C MET A 39 -10.71 14.83 2.05
N LYS A 40 -11.20 15.93 2.66
CA LYS A 40 -12.48 15.93 3.39
C LYS A 40 -13.70 15.56 2.53
N TRP A 41 -13.55 15.63 1.22
CA TRP A 41 -14.58 15.41 0.21
C TRP A 41 -14.57 14.00 -0.39
N ARG A 42 -13.58 13.16 -0.05
CA ARG A 42 -13.46 11.79 -0.58
C ARG A 42 -12.92 10.84 0.49
N ARG A 43 -13.59 9.70 0.66
CA ARG A 43 -13.09 8.55 1.41
C ARG A 43 -12.65 7.46 0.43
N THR A 44 -11.56 6.76 0.74
CA THR A 44 -11.11 5.57 0.01
C THR A 44 -11.23 4.37 0.94
N GLU A 45 -11.73 3.26 0.43
CA GLU A 45 -11.98 2.03 1.21
C GLU A 45 -10.93 0.94 0.94
N ASP A 46 -10.05 1.21 -0.02
CA ASP A 46 -8.98 0.37 -0.54
C ASP A 46 -7.60 1.01 -0.32
N LEU A 47 -6.57 0.16 -0.34
CA LEU A 47 -5.17 0.55 -0.30
C LEU A 47 -4.47 0.14 -1.59
N ASP A 48 -3.99 1.12 -2.35
CA ASP A 48 -3.11 0.88 -3.49
C ASP A 48 -1.64 0.91 -3.04
N LEU A 49 -0.95 -0.23 -3.19
CA LEU A 49 0.42 -0.41 -2.71
C LEU A 49 1.32 -0.91 -3.84
N VAL A 50 2.55 -0.42 -3.84
CA VAL A 50 3.63 -0.90 -4.70
C VAL A 50 4.71 -1.53 -3.83
N VAL A 51 5.23 -2.68 -4.24
CA VAL A 51 6.34 -3.36 -3.55
C VAL A 51 7.39 -3.87 -4.53
N ALA A 52 8.66 -3.72 -4.18
CA ALA A 52 9.77 -4.12 -5.05
C ALA A 52 10.07 -5.63 -4.99
N LEU A 53 9.20 -6.45 -5.59
CA LEU A 53 9.27 -7.92 -5.64
C LEU A 53 8.82 -8.43 -7.02
N SER A 54 9.08 -9.71 -7.30
CA SER A 54 8.35 -10.46 -8.33
C SER A 54 6.90 -10.71 -7.90
N ILE A 55 5.99 -10.93 -8.86
CA ILE A 55 4.59 -11.26 -8.55
C ILE A 55 4.47 -12.60 -7.83
N GLU A 56 5.35 -13.56 -8.17
CA GLU A 56 5.38 -14.89 -7.57
C GLU A 56 5.82 -14.84 -6.11
N ASP A 57 6.83 -14.04 -5.78
CA ASP A 57 7.31 -13.92 -4.40
C ASP A 57 6.32 -13.14 -3.52
N ALA A 58 5.69 -12.11 -4.08
CA ALA A 58 4.59 -11.40 -3.42
C ALA A 58 3.45 -12.37 -3.09
N THR A 59 2.99 -13.12 -4.09
CA THR A 59 1.87 -14.05 -3.98
C THR A 59 2.16 -15.18 -2.99
N ARG A 60 3.36 -15.79 -3.07
CA ARG A 60 3.79 -16.85 -2.14
C ARG A 60 3.82 -16.35 -0.69
N THR A 61 4.37 -15.16 -0.47
CA THR A 61 4.45 -14.57 0.87
C THR A 61 3.06 -14.31 1.43
N LEU A 62 2.16 -13.70 0.65
CA LEU A 62 0.81 -13.37 1.09
C LEU A 62 -0.06 -14.60 1.33
N HIS A 63 0.10 -15.67 0.55
CA HIS A 63 -0.56 -16.95 0.84
C HIS A 63 -0.10 -17.60 2.15
N SER A 64 1.10 -17.25 2.65
CA SER A 64 1.56 -17.73 3.96
C SER A 64 0.96 -16.95 5.13
N LEU A 65 0.36 -15.78 4.88
CA LEU A 65 -0.25 -14.96 5.91
C LEU A 65 -1.65 -15.47 6.25
N THR A 66 -1.90 -15.73 7.54
CA THR A 66 -3.19 -16.24 8.00
C THR A 66 -4.30 -15.21 7.78
N GLY A 67 -5.41 -15.65 7.19
CA GLY A 67 -6.61 -14.83 6.98
C GLY A 67 -6.54 -13.87 5.77
N TRP A 68 -5.44 -13.87 5.03
CA TRP A 68 -5.34 -13.16 3.77
C TRP A 68 -5.95 -13.98 2.64
N SER A 69 -6.59 -13.31 1.68
CA SER A 69 -7.17 -13.97 0.52
C SER A 69 -6.95 -13.15 -0.75
N GLN A 70 -6.66 -13.83 -1.86
CA GLN A 70 -6.47 -13.20 -3.16
C GLN A 70 -7.78 -13.28 -3.97
N ASN A 71 -8.05 -12.25 -4.78
CA ASN A 71 -9.12 -12.31 -5.76
C ASN A 71 -8.75 -13.29 -6.89
N LYS A 72 -9.63 -14.28 -7.16
CA LYS A 72 -9.42 -15.31 -8.19
C LYS A 72 -9.31 -14.78 -9.64
N ARG A 73 -9.73 -13.53 -9.90
CA ARG A 73 -9.74 -12.91 -11.23
C ARG A 73 -8.73 -11.78 -11.37
N LYS A 74 -8.14 -11.33 -10.25
CA LYS A 74 -7.22 -10.19 -10.20
C LYS A 74 -6.05 -10.53 -9.29
N GLU A 75 -4.92 -10.89 -9.88
CA GLU A 75 -3.74 -11.39 -9.16
C GLU A 75 -3.13 -10.35 -8.20
N HIS A 76 -3.30 -9.07 -8.49
CA HIS A 76 -2.83 -7.98 -7.62
C HIS A 76 -3.80 -7.65 -6.48
N GLU A 77 -5.05 -8.10 -6.52
CA GLU A 77 -6.07 -7.71 -5.55
C GLU A 77 -6.13 -8.73 -4.40
N TRP A 78 -5.90 -8.23 -3.19
CA TRP A 78 -5.89 -9.00 -1.95
C TRP A 78 -6.88 -8.42 -0.96
N ARG A 79 -7.31 -9.26 -0.02
CA ARG A 79 -8.12 -8.87 1.12
C ARG A 79 -7.43 -9.31 2.41
N SER A 80 -7.24 -8.35 3.31
CA SER A 80 -6.71 -8.58 4.66
C SER A 80 -7.74 -9.27 5.57
N PRO A 81 -7.33 -9.83 6.72
CA PRO A 81 -8.25 -10.42 7.69
C PRO A 81 -9.30 -9.44 8.22
N GLN A 82 -8.98 -8.15 8.24
CA GLN A 82 -9.89 -7.07 8.65
C GLN A 82 -10.83 -6.62 7.52
N GLY A 83 -10.74 -7.25 6.34
CA GLY A 83 -11.61 -6.97 5.20
C GLY A 83 -11.15 -5.84 4.29
N ILE A 84 -10.02 -5.17 4.57
CA ILE A 84 -9.44 -4.13 3.71
C ILE A 84 -9.00 -4.72 2.37
N LEU A 85 -9.43 -4.07 1.29
CA LEU A 85 -9.01 -4.37 -0.07
C LEU A 85 -7.64 -3.74 -0.33
N ILE A 86 -6.73 -4.51 -0.92
CA ILE A 86 -5.36 -4.09 -1.16
C ILE A 86 -5.01 -4.47 -2.59
N ASP A 87 -4.70 -3.47 -3.41
CA ASP A 87 -4.11 -3.67 -4.72
C ASP A 87 -2.60 -3.61 -4.58
N LEU A 88 -1.94 -4.77 -4.58
CA LEU A 88 -0.49 -4.91 -4.44
C LEU A 88 0.16 -5.12 -5.80
N LEU A 89 0.84 -4.08 -6.29
CA LEU A 89 1.53 -4.10 -7.57
C LEU A 89 3.01 -4.43 -7.37
N PRO A 90 3.50 -5.56 -7.92
CA PRO A 90 4.92 -5.85 -7.94
C PRO A 90 5.63 -4.94 -8.94
N VAL A 91 6.75 -4.36 -8.53
CA VAL A 91 7.65 -3.60 -9.42
C VAL A 91 9.08 -4.10 -9.26
N SER A 92 9.91 -3.87 -10.28
CA SER A 92 11.34 -4.15 -10.14
C SER A 92 11.99 -3.20 -9.13
N ASP A 93 13.05 -3.66 -8.46
CA ASP A 93 13.87 -2.83 -7.57
C ASP A 93 14.36 -1.55 -8.30
N GLN A 94 14.67 -1.65 -9.59
CA GLN A 94 15.08 -0.52 -10.42
C GLN A 94 13.95 0.50 -10.63
N ALA A 95 12.73 0.03 -10.89
CA ALA A 95 11.58 0.92 -11.06
C ALA A 95 11.28 1.66 -9.75
N LEU A 96 11.37 0.99 -8.60
CA LEU A 96 11.12 1.64 -7.33
C LEU A 96 12.23 2.61 -6.91
N ALA A 97 13.49 2.29 -7.19
CA ALA A 97 14.62 3.19 -6.94
C ALA A 97 14.53 4.50 -7.75
N SER A 98 13.81 4.50 -8.87
CA SER A 98 13.54 5.70 -9.66
C SER A 98 12.49 6.62 -9.04
N VAL A 99 11.71 6.12 -8.08
CA VAL A 99 10.73 6.91 -7.32
C VAL A 99 11.48 7.74 -6.29
N SER A 100 11.71 9.02 -6.61
CA SER A 100 12.23 9.97 -5.63
C SER A 100 11.16 10.21 -4.56
N PRO A 101 11.49 10.10 -3.26
CA PRO A 101 10.64 10.63 -2.21
C PRO A 101 10.36 12.09 -2.54
N LEU A 102 9.09 12.49 -2.58
CA LEU A 102 8.74 13.90 -2.65
C LEU A 102 9.32 14.56 -1.39
N SER A 103 10.49 15.19 -1.53
CA SER A 103 11.10 15.96 -0.48
C SER A 103 10.10 17.04 -0.07
N GLY A 104 9.75 17.05 1.22
CA GLY A 104 8.69 17.90 1.76
C GLY A 104 8.95 19.37 1.46
N ARG A 105 8.35 19.88 0.38
CA ARG A 105 8.01 21.30 0.31
C ARG A 105 6.84 21.48 1.25
N ALA A 106 7.15 21.96 2.45
CA ALA A 106 6.18 22.58 3.33
C ALA A 106 5.27 23.48 2.48
N ALA A 107 3.96 23.25 2.56
CA ALA A 107 2.96 24.06 1.91
C ALA A 107 3.07 25.50 2.44
N GLY A 108 3.87 26.31 1.75
CA GLY A 108 3.76 27.76 1.78
C GLY A 108 2.57 28.13 0.90
N ILE A 109 1.38 28.09 1.47
CA ILE A 109 0.22 28.80 0.93
C ILE A 109 0.04 30.01 1.84
N ARG A 110 0.40 31.18 1.31
CA ARG A 110 -0.05 32.48 1.83
C ARG A 110 -1.46 32.74 1.34
#